data_AF-A0A9P4LFN6-F1
#
_entry.id   AF-A0A9P4LFN6-F1
#
_cell.length_a   1.000
_cell.length_b   1.000
_cell.length_c   1.000
_cell.angle_alpha   90.00
_cell.angle_beta   90.00
_cell.angle_gamma   90.00
#
_symmetry.space_group_name_H-M   'P 1'
#
loop_
_entity.id
_entity.type
_entity.pdbx_description
1 polymer ?
#
loop_
_entity_poly.entity_id
_entity_poly.type
_entity_poly.pdbx_seq_one_letter_code
_entity_poly.pdbx_strand_id
1 'polypeptide(L)'
;MAAAQSHTHNSTPIEDGAKENVFPVIVSKQAPHDHRDELIALLHGTTVVVPDLEYIYRDWVVRTHPQVDAARERLETWFETYVPTPAECAKQRKVDSALCSASFWTHGPEERFLVLSSVVAWVFFWDDEIDCGMLTNNAAKTDAYCDDTLAFIKHHLQPELDVAAPAAGRLHNSGMWEDIGKAVQKGQTKGGCFSHYPPLASGFR
;
A
#
# COMPACT_ATOMS: atom_id res chain seq x y z
N MET A 1 15.65 -21.05 72.16
CA MET A 1 16.47 -20.36 73.16
C MET A 1 17.65 -19.69 72.45
N ALA A 2 17.88 -18.40 72.75
CA ALA A 2 19.02 -17.51 72.43
C ALA A 2 19.26 -17.18 70.93
N ALA A 3 19.00 -15.97 70.42
CA ALA A 3 19.64 -14.63 70.63
C ALA A 3 20.91 -14.44 69.74
N ALA A 4 20.86 -13.62 68.68
CA ALA A 4 21.26 -12.18 68.58
C ALA A 4 22.80 -12.00 68.55
N GLN A 5 23.47 -11.25 67.65
CA GLN A 5 23.43 -9.80 67.35
C GLN A 5 24.21 -9.55 66.03
N SER A 6 23.72 -8.75 65.06
CA SER A 6 23.84 -7.28 64.91
C SER A 6 25.26 -6.75 64.66
N HIS A 7 25.50 -6.25 63.44
CA HIS A 7 26.15 -4.96 63.26
C HIS A 7 25.43 -4.15 62.18
N THR A 8 24.97 -2.99 62.62
CA THR A 8 24.35 -1.90 61.87
C THR A 8 25.43 -0.95 61.35
N HIS A 9 25.24 -0.37 60.17
CA HIS A 9 25.57 1.03 59.96
C HIS A 9 24.49 1.68 59.09
N ASN A 10 23.76 2.60 59.72
CA ASN A 10 22.80 3.53 59.14
C ASN A 10 23.58 4.82 58.81
N SER A 11 23.32 5.50 57.68
CA SER A 11 22.59 6.79 57.54
C SER A 11 23.23 7.50 56.32
N THR A 12 22.63 8.28 55.41
CA THR A 12 21.31 8.93 55.22
C THR A 12 21.26 9.50 53.77
N PRO A 13 20.18 10.18 53.30
CA PRO A 13 19.59 10.00 51.97
C PRO A 13 20.02 11.05 50.93
N ILE A 14 19.71 10.78 49.67
CA ILE A 14 19.51 11.83 48.67
C ILE A 14 18.08 11.70 48.13
N GLU A 15 17.37 12.81 48.26
CA GLU A 15 15.97 13.05 47.93
C GLU A 15 15.68 13.07 46.43
N ASP A 16 14.39 12.92 46.14
CA ASP A 16 13.65 13.56 45.04
C ASP A 16 14.00 13.20 43.59
N GLY A 17 13.53 12.01 43.20
CA GLY A 17 13.11 11.75 41.82
C GLY A 17 11.59 11.71 41.76
N ALA A 18 10.98 12.76 41.20
CA ALA A 18 9.55 12.87 40.97
C ALA A 18 8.99 11.57 40.36
N LYS A 19 8.02 10.95 41.04
CA LYS A 19 7.20 9.91 40.43
C LYS A 19 6.32 10.59 39.39
N GLU A 20 6.70 10.49 38.12
CA GLU A 20 5.79 10.79 37.02
C GLU A 20 4.56 9.91 37.18
N ASN A 21 3.46 10.52 37.60
CA ASN A 21 2.13 9.95 37.44
C ASN A 21 1.85 9.89 35.93
N VAL A 22 2.31 8.82 35.29
CA VAL A 22 1.86 8.44 33.95
C VAL A 22 0.43 7.95 34.12
N PHE A 23 -0.53 8.88 34.07
CA PHE A 23 -1.92 8.52 33.82
C PHE A 23 -1.95 7.80 32.47
N PRO A 24 -2.50 6.58 32.38
CA PRO A 24 -2.76 6.00 31.08
C PRO A 24 -3.77 6.91 30.38
N VAL A 25 -3.31 7.63 29.35
CA VAL A 25 -4.21 8.25 28.39
C VAL A 25 -4.87 7.09 27.66
N ILE A 26 -5.99 6.61 28.20
CA ILE A 26 -6.92 5.77 27.46
C ILE A 26 -7.52 6.70 26.41
N VAL A 27 -6.86 6.84 25.27
CA VAL A 27 -7.52 7.34 24.07
C VAL A 27 -8.57 6.27 23.74
N SER A 28 -9.80 6.51 24.18
CA SER A 28 -10.95 5.80 23.63
C SER A 28 -10.94 6.10 22.14
N LYS A 29 -10.44 5.15 21.34
CA LYS A 29 -10.60 5.16 19.89
C LYS A 29 -12.09 4.90 19.66
N GLN A 30 -12.91 5.95 19.77
CA GLN A 30 -14.28 5.88 19.27
C GLN A 30 -14.18 5.42 17.83
N ALA A 31 -14.86 4.32 17.52
CA ALA A 31 -14.94 3.83 16.15
C ALA A 31 -15.40 5.02 15.28
N PRO A 32 -14.76 5.26 14.12
CA PRO A 32 -15.16 6.36 13.24
C PRO A 32 -16.66 6.29 12.98
N HIS A 33 -17.37 7.39 13.18
CA HIS A 33 -18.77 7.47 12.84
C HIS A 33 -18.93 7.30 11.33
N ASP A 34 -19.68 6.29 10.89
CA ASP A 34 -19.94 6.08 9.47
C ASP A 34 -21.01 7.08 8.99
N HIS A 35 -20.58 8.10 8.23
CA HIS A 35 -21.46 9.15 7.71
C HIS A 35 -22.18 8.77 6.41
N ARG A 36 -22.00 7.55 5.89
CA ARG A 36 -22.56 7.15 4.59
C ARG A 36 -24.08 7.25 4.57
N ASP A 37 -24.77 6.79 5.60
CA ASP A 37 -26.24 6.81 5.65
C ASP A 37 -26.79 8.25 5.66
N GLU A 38 -26.13 9.15 6.39
CA GLU A 38 -26.48 10.58 6.44
C GLU A 38 -26.29 11.25 5.07
N LEU A 39 -25.16 10.96 4.41
CA LEU A 39 -24.86 11.46 3.06
C LEU A 39 -25.83 10.92 2.02
N ILE A 40 -26.17 9.63 2.09
CA ILE A 40 -27.16 9.01 1.19
C ILE A 40 -28.52 9.67 1.38
N ALA A 41 -28.96 9.85 2.63
CA ALA A 41 -30.23 10.52 2.92
C ALA A 41 -30.27 11.97 2.41
N LEU A 42 -29.15 12.70 2.54
CA LEU A 42 -29.01 14.06 2.04
C LEU A 42 -29.06 14.14 0.51
N LEU A 43 -28.39 13.20 -0.17
CA LEU A 43 -28.25 13.20 -1.63
C LEU A 43 -29.45 12.58 -2.35
N HIS A 44 -30.26 11.77 -1.65
CA HIS A 44 -31.39 11.07 -2.23
C HIS A 44 -32.40 12.03 -2.86
N GLY A 45 -32.67 11.86 -4.16
CA GLY A 45 -33.59 12.72 -4.92
C GLY A 45 -33.00 14.07 -5.34
N THR A 46 -31.73 14.33 -5.05
CA THR A 46 -31.01 15.52 -5.54
C THR A 46 -30.30 15.22 -6.87
N THR A 47 -30.15 16.25 -7.71
CA THR A 47 -29.31 16.16 -8.90
C THR A 47 -27.90 16.65 -8.55
N VAL A 48 -26.92 15.76 -8.61
CA VAL A 48 -25.50 16.12 -8.50
C VAL A 48 -24.99 16.52 -9.88
N VAL A 49 -24.54 17.76 -10.02
CA VAL A 49 -23.90 18.24 -11.25
C VAL A 49 -22.39 18.09 -11.10
N VAL A 50 -21.79 17.17 -11.86
CA VAL A 50 -20.35 17.04 -11.95
C VAL A 50 -19.82 18.15 -12.86
N PRO A 51 -18.91 19.02 -12.39
CA PRO A 51 -18.34 20.07 -13.23
C PRO A 51 -17.59 19.47 -14.43
N ASP A 52 -17.58 20.22 -15.53
CA ASP A 52 -16.75 19.87 -16.68
C ASP A 52 -15.27 19.93 -16.30
N LEU A 53 -14.63 18.76 -16.19
CA LEU A 53 -13.22 18.63 -15.85
C LEU A 53 -12.31 19.04 -17.00
N GLU A 54 -12.79 19.11 -18.24
CA GLU A 54 -12.01 19.57 -19.39
C GLU A 54 -11.52 21.01 -19.18
N TYR A 55 -12.28 21.82 -18.45
CA TYR A 55 -11.84 23.17 -18.07
C TYR A 55 -10.53 23.16 -17.28
N ILE A 56 -10.34 22.18 -16.38
CA ILE A 56 -9.15 22.07 -15.53
C ILE A 56 -7.97 21.46 -16.32
N TYR A 57 -8.26 20.60 -17.29
CA TYR A 57 -7.27 19.84 -18.05
C TYR A 57 -7.09 20.32 -19.50
N ARG A 58 -7.57 21.53 -19.85
CA ARG A 58 -7.61 22.04 -21.24
C ARG A 58 -6.27 21.91 -21.98
N ASP A 59 -5.18 22.22 -21.30
CA ASP A 59 -3.83 22.19 -21.89
C ASP A 59 -3.10 20.86 -21.63
N TRP A 60 -3.74 19.91 -20.95
CA TRP A 60 -3.18 18.59 -20.70
C TRP A 60 -3.28 17.72 -21.95
N VAL A 61 -2.14 17.48 -22.59
CA VAL A 61 -2.07 16.56 -23.73
C VAL A 61 -2.15 15.12 -23.22
N VAL A 62 -3.31 14.49 -23.41
CA VAL A 62 -3.49 13.08 -23.14
C VAL A 62 -2.59 12.26 -24.08
N ARG A 63 -1.79 11.38 -23.50
CA ARG A 63 -0.92 10.45 -24.23
C ARG A 63 -1.12 9.06 -23.67
N THR A 64 -0.74 8.08 -24.46
CA THR A 64 -0.76 6.67 -24.08
C THR A 64 0.56 6.06 -24.48
N HIS A 65 1.11 5.20 -23.62
CA HIS A 65 2.32 4.45 -23.95
C HIS A 65 2.11 3.60 -25.21
N PRO A 66 3.07 3.56 -26.16
CA PRO A 66 2.91 2.82 -27.42
C PRO A 66 2.75 1.30 -27.23
N GLN A 67 3.16 0.76 -26.08
CA GLN A 67 3.12 -0.68 -25.78
C GLN A 67 1.90 -1.10 -24.94
N VAL A 68 0.83 -0.30 -24.91
CA VAL A 68 -0.38 -0.61 -24.12
C VAL A 68 -0.97 -1.98 -24.45
N ASP A 69 -0.98 -2.38 -25.72
CA ASP A 69 -1.53 -3.68 -26.12
C ASP A 69 -0.64 -4.84 -25.69
N ALA A 70 0.69 -4.68 -25.76
CA ALA A 70 1.62 -5.66 -25.19
C ALA A 70 1.45 -5.82 -23.67
N ALA A 71 1.13 -4.74 -22.95
CA ALA A 71 0.78 -4.82 -21.54
C ALA A 71 -0.54 -5.57 -21.31
N ARG A 72 -1.58 -5.35 -22.14
CA ARG A 72 -2.84 -6.09 -22.06
C ARG A 72 -2.62 -7.59 -22.26
N GLU A 73 -1.87 -7.99 -23.29
CA GLU A 73 -1.55 -9.39 -23.56
C GLU A 73 -0.80 -10.04 -22.38
N ARG A 74 0.21 -9.36 -21.84
CA ARG A 74 0.95 -9.82 -20.65
C ARG A 74 0.02 -9.99 -19.45
N LEU A 75 -0.88 -9.04 -19.21
CA LEU A 75 -1.80 -9.07 -18.08
C LEU A 75 -2.83 -10.20 -18.21
N GLU A 76 -3.22 -10.62 -19.42
CA GLU A 76 -4.14 -11.74 -19.57
C GLU A 76 -3.57 -13.05 -19.01
N THR A 77 -2.33 -13.39 -19.36
CA THR A 77 -1.64 -14.56 -18.77
C THR A 77 -1.54 -14.44 -17.25
N TRP A 78 -1.31 -13.22 -16.76
CA TRP A 78 -1.22 -12.95 -15.33
C TRP A 78 -2.56 -13.12 -14.62
N PHE A 79 -3.67 -12.65 -15.21
CA PHE A 79 -5.01 -12.84 -14.64
C PHE A 79 -5.39 -14.31 -14.58
N GLU A 80 -5.15 -15.07 -15.66
CA GLU A 80 -5.44 -16.51 -15.70
C GLU A 80 -4.65 -17.31 -14.66
N THR A 81 -3.44 -16.86 -14.32
CA THR A 81 -2.57 -17.55 -13.37
C THR A 81 -2.94 -17.28 -11.92
N TYR A 82 -3.29 -16.04 -11.60
CA TYR A 82 -3.31 -15.59 -10.21
C TYR A 82 -4.66 -15.09 -9.70
N VAL A 83 -5.60 -14.72 -10.57
CA VAL A 83 -6.92 -14.26 -10.16
C VAL A 83 -7.84 -15.47 -10.01
N PRO A 84 -8.40 -15.73 -8.81
CA PRO A 84 -8.92 -17.06 -8.48
C PRO A 84 -10.27 -17.38 -9.12
N THR A 85 -11.08 -16.37 -9.44
CA THR A 85 -12.40 -16.59 -10.04
C THR A 85 -12.58 -15.92 -11.41
N PRO A 86 -13.36 -16.52 -12.32
CA PRO A 86 -13.70 -15.88 -13.60
C PRO A 86 -14.38 -14.52 -13.45
N ALA A 87 -15.14 -14.32 -12.37
CA ALA A 87 -15.83 -13.07 -12.08
C ALA A 87 -14.83 -11.95 -11.73
N GLU A 88 -13.83 -12.24 -10.88
CA GLU A 88 -12.74 -11.31 -10.58
C GLU A 88 -11.88 -11.06 -11.81
N CYS A 89 -11.57 -12.07 -12.63
CA CYS A 89 -10.86 -11.86 -13.90
C CYS A 89 -11.63 -10.89 -14.81
N ALA A 90 -12.95 -11.08 -14.95
CA ALA A 90 -13.79 -10.20 -15.75
C ALA A 90 -13.83 -8.78 -15.16
N LYS A 91 -13.80 -8.63 -13.84
CA LYS A 91 -13.68 -7.32 -13.17
C LYS A 91 -12.34 -6.67 -13.48
N GLN A 92 -11.23 -7.38 -13.31
CA GLN A 92 -9.88 -6.88 -13.57
C GLN A 92 -9.67 -6.46 -15.03
N ARG A 93 -10.24 -7.20 -15.99
CA ARG A 93 -10.24 -6.79 -17.41
C ARG A 93 -10.96 -5.47 -17.67
N LYS A 94 -12.08 -5.21 -16.97
CA LYS A 94 -12.84 -3.96 -17.10
C LYS A 94 -12.09 -2.76 -16.53
N VAL A 95 -11.23 -2.97 -15.54
CA VAL A 95 -10.38 -1.92 -14.97
C VAL A 95 -9.35 -1.43 -15.99
N ASP A 96 -8.92 -2.29 -16.92
CA ASP A 96 -7.89 -2.00 -17.94
C ASP A 96 -6.64 -1.35 -17.34
N SER A 97 -6.02 -2.06 -16.39
CA SER A 97 -4.82 -1.62 -15.68
C SER A 97 -3.65 -1.28 -16.63
N ALA A 98 -3.63 -1.88 -17.82
CA ALA A 98 -2.68 -1.53 -18.88
C ALA A 98 -2.92 -0.10 -19.40
N LEU A 99 -4.16 0.26 -19.73
CA LEU A 99 -4.50 1.62 -20.17
C LEU A 99 -4.28 2.66 -19.07
N CYS A 100 -4.65 2.32 -17.83
CA CYS A 100 -4.37 3.16 -16.67
C CYS A 100 -2.85 3.46 -16.59
N SER A 101 -2.03 2.41 -16.59
CA SER A 101 -0.56 2.53 -16.56
C SER A 101 -0.01 3.28 -17.77
N ALA A 102 -0.54 3.04 -18.96
CA ALA A 102 -0.11 3.70 -20.19
C ALA A 102 -0.40 5.20 -20.19
N SER A 103 -1.38 5.65 -19.40
CA SER A 103 -1.72 7.05 -19.22
C SER A 103 -0.79 7.76 -18.22
N PHE A 104 -0.23 7.03 -17.25
CA PHE A 104 0.78 7.55 -16.31
C PHE A 104 2.19 7.55 -16.89
N TRP A 105 2.62 6.43 -17.47
CA TRP A 105 3.95 6.26 -18.04
C TRP A 105 3.88 6.23 -19.55
N THR A 106 3.67 7.40 -20.13
CA THR A 106 3.42 7.59 -21.57
C THR A 106 4.66 7.41 -22.44
N HIS A 107 5.84 7.34 -21.81
CA HIS A 107 7.13 7.15 -22.46
C HIS A 107 8.01 6.24 -21.60
N GLY A 108 9.00 5.61 -22.22
CA GLY A 108 10.03 4.86 -21.53
C GLY A 108 10.31 3.52 -22.21
N PRO A 109 11.26 2.75 -21.65
CA PRO A 109 11.54 1.41 -22.13
C PRO A 109 10.34 0.49 -21.86
N GLU A 110 9.99 -0.30 -22.87
CA GLU A 110 8.93 -1.31 -22.81
C GLU A 110 9.06 -2.24 -21.59
N GLU A 111 10.26 -2.79 -21.34
CA GLU A 111 10.51 -3.70 -20.21
C GLU A 111 10.03 -3.11 -18.88
N ARG A 112 10.27 -1.81 -18.65
CA ARG A 112 9.86 -1.14 -17.41
C ARG A 112 8.36 -0.86 -17.39
N PHE A 113 7.81 -0.44 -18.52
CA PHE A 113 6.38 -0.19 -18.65
C PHE A 113 5.54 -1.45 -18.40
N LEU A 114 5.96 -2.60 -18.93
CA LEU A 114 5.27 -3.88 -18.72
C LEU A 114 5.27 -4.29 -17.24
N VAL A 115 6.39 -4.09 -16.53
CA VAL A 115 6.48 -4.35 -15.09
C VAL A 115 5.56 -3.41 -14.31
N LEU A 116 5.56 -2.12 -14.61
CA LEU A 116 4.70 -1.13 -13.94
C LEU A 116 3.21 -1.43 -14.17
N SER A 117 2.85 -1.93 -15.35
CA SER A 117 1.48 -2.37 -15.64
C SER A 117 1.05 -3.55 -14.77
N SER A 118 1.95 -4.51 -14.53
CA SER A 118 1.72 -5.59 -13.56
C SER A 118 1.61 -5.08 -12.12
N VAL A 119 2.40 -4.07 -11.73
CA VAL A 119 2.29 -3.42 -10.40
C VAL A 119 0.91 -2.81 -10.21
N VAL A 120 0.42 -2.02 -11.18
CA VAL A 120 -0.91 -1.37 -11.08
C VAL A 120 -2.02 -2.42 -11.01
N ALA A 121 -1.96 -3.47 -11.83
CA ALA A 121 -2.92 -4.57 -11.76
C ALA A 121 -2.91 -5.26 -10.39
N TRP A 122 -1.73 -5.51 -9.83
CA TRP A 122 -1.60 -6.08 -8.49
C TRP A 122 -2.18 -5.17 -7.41
N VAL A 123 -1.88 -3.86 -7.43
CA VAL A 123 -2.40 -2.91 -6.44
C VAL A 123 -3.92 -2.85 -6.48
N PHE A 124 -4.54 -2.76 -7.66
CA PHE A 124 -6.01 -2.73 -7.75
C PHE A 124 -6.64 -4.04 -7.29
N PHE A 125 -6.04 -5.18 -7.61
CA PHE A 125 -6.54 -6.46 -7.10
C PHE A 125 -6.35 -6.60 -5.58
N TRP A 126 -5.23 -6.13 -5.05
CA TRP A 126 -4.94 -6.10 -3.62
C TRP A 126 -5.95 -5.23 -2.86
N ASP A 127 -6.24 -4.04 -3.39
CA ASP A 127 -7.20 -3.08 -2.84
C ASP A 127 -8.62 -3.66 -2.86
N ASP A 128 -9.02 -4.26 -3.98
CA ASP A 128 -10.32 -4.90 -4.15
C ASP A 128 -10.59 -5.98 -3.10
N GLU A 129 -9.59 -6.80 -2.74
CA GLU A 129 -9.75 -7.84 -1.71
C GLU A 129 -10.18 -7.25 -0.36
N ILE A 130 -9.64 -6.07 -0.02
CA ILE A 130 -9.89 -5.34 1.23
C ILE A 130 -11.17 -4.51 1.14
N ASP A 131 -11.44 -3.86 0.02
CA ASP A 131 -12.54 -2.89 -0.08
C ASP A 131 -13.89 -3.52 -0.41
N CYS A 132 -13.91 -4.55 -1.25
CA CYS A 132 -15.16 -5.18 -1.68
C CYS A 132 -15.08 -6.69 -1.93
N GLY A 133 -13.93 -7.30 -1.63
CA GLY A 133 -13.66 -8.72 -1.77
C GLY A 133 -13.81 -9.49 -0.47
N MET A 134 -13.09 -10.59 -0.37
CA MET A 134 -13.25 -11.57 0.72
C MET A 134 -12.80 -11.05 2.09
N LEU A 135 -12.03 -9.96 2.14
CA LEU A 135 -11.45 -9.41 3.36
C LEU A 135 -12.27 -8.25 3.95
N THR A 136 -13.14 -7.61 3.16
CA THR A 136 -13.95 -6.42 3.51
C THR A 136 -14.51 -6.39 4.94
N ASN A 137 -15.06 -7.51 5.39
CA ASN A 137 -15.70 -7.60 6.70
C ASN A 137 -14.96 -8.52 7.67
N ASN A 138 -13.66 -8.74 7.44
CA ASN A 138 -12.82 -9.64 8.23
C ASN A 138 -11.49 -8.97 8.61
N ALA A 139 -11.51 -8.20 9.70
CA ALA A 139 -10.34 -7.48 10.19
C ALA A 139 -9.13 -8.40 10.43
N ALA A 140 -9.33 -9.55 11.08
CA ALA A 140 -8.23 -10.48 11.37
C ALA A 140 -7.56 -11.03 10.09
N LYS A 141 -8.35 -11.35 9.05
CA LYS A 141 -7.79 -11.76 7.75
C LYS A 141 -7.16 -10.60 6.99
N THR A 142 -7.70 -9.40 7.13
CA THR A 142 -7.12 -8.17 6.55
C THR A 142 -5.76 -7.87 7.15
N ASP A 143 -5.63 -7.92 8.48
CA ASP A 143 -4.36 -7.73 9.17
C ASP A 143 -3.33 -8.77 8.73
N ALA A 144 -3.74 -10.04 8.68
CA ALA A 144 -2.90 -11.13 8.20
C ALA A 144 -2.45 -10.94 6.74
N TYR A 145 -3.34 -10.44 5.87
CA TYR A 145 -3.05 -10.15 4.47
C TYR A 145 -2.07 -8.97 4.33
N CYS A 146 -2.25 -7.90 5.11
CA CYS A 146 -1.34 -6.76 5.18
C CYS A 146 0.06 -7.16 5.68
N ASP A 147 0.14 -7.98 6.73
CA ASP A 147 1.42 -8.49 7.25
C ASP A 147 2.18 -9.30 6.19
N ASP A 148 1.46 -10.16 5.47
CA ASP A 148 2.04 -10.95 4.38
C ASP A 148 2.51 -10.02 3.25
N THR A 149 1.69 -9.06 2.81
CA THR A 149 2.08 -8.06 1.81
C THR A 149 3.34 -7.31 2.23
N LEU A 150 3.43 -6.86 3.47
CA LEU A 150 4.61 -6.17 4.01
C LEU A 150 5.85 -7.07 3.99
N ALA A 151 5.72 -8.34 4.37
CA ALA A 151 6.82 -9.30 4.32
C ALA A 151 7.29 -9.55 2.89
N PHE A 152 6.38 -9.68 1.91
CA PHE A 152 6.74 -9.80 0.49
C PHE A 152 7.47 -8.58 -0.06
N ILE A 153 6.99 -7.37 0.27
CA ILE A 153 7.62 -6.12 -0.14
C ILE A 153 9.03 -6.01 0.47
N LYS A 154 9.18 -6.27 1.78
CA LYS A 154 10.48 -6.25 2.45
C LYS A 154 11.44 -7.28 1.85
N HIS A 155 10.97 -8.50 1.61
CA HIS A 155 11.79 -9.56 1.02
C HIS A 155 12.39 -9.16 -0.33
N HIS A 156 11.60 -8.54 -1.21
CA HIS A 156 12.04 -8.19 -2.56
C HIS A 156 12.74 -6.84 -2.66
N LEU A 157 12.27 -5.83 -1.92
CA LEU A 157 12.78 -4.45 -2.04
C LEU A 157 13.83 -4.09 -0.99
N GLN A 158 13.95 -4.86 0.09
CA GLN A 158 14.88 -4.63 1.19
C GLN A 158 15.60 -5.93 1.58
N PRO A 159 16.31 -6.58 0.64
CA PRO A 159 16.96 -7.88 0.87
C PRO A 159 17.96 -7.84 2.04
N GLU A 160 18.51 -6.67 2.37
CA GLU A 160 19.38 -6.45 3.52
C GLU A 160 18.71 -6.68 4.89
N LEU A 161 17.37 -6.66 4.95
CA LEU A 161 16.62 -6.93 6.18
C LEU A 161 16.43 -8.42 6.47
N ASP A 162 16.82 -9.31 5.55
CA ASP A 162 16.71 -10.77 5.66
C ASP A 162 15.32 -11.26 6.11
N VAL A 163 14.28 -10.59 5.63
CA VAL A 163 12.88 -10.96 5.91
C VAL A 163 12.49 -12.13 5.00
N ALA A 164 12.04 -13.23 5.60
CA ALA A 164 11.53 -14.37 4.85
C ALA A 164 10.25 -14.00 4.07
N ALA A 165 10.13 -14.52 2.85
CA ALA A 165 8.87 -14.47 2.12
C ALA A 165 7.79 -15.28 2.89
N PRO A 166 6.54 -14.81 2.93
CA PRO A 166 5.45 -15.57 3.53
C PRO A 166 5.26 -16.96 2.90
N ALA A 167 4.76 -17.90 3.70
CA ALA A 167 4.52 -19.26 3.26
C ALA A 167 3.42 -19.30 2.18
N ALA A 168 3.65 -20.10 1.13
CA ALA A 168 2.68 -20.32 0.06
C ALA A 168 1.35 -20.87 0.62
N GLY A 169 0.23 -20.50 -0.04
CA GLY A 169 -1.10 -21.03 0.28
C GLY A 169 -1.86 -20.30 1.39
N ARG A 170 -1.30 -19.25 2.00
CA ARG A 170 -2.11 -18.25 2.70
C ARG A 170 -2.91 -17.47 1.64
N LEU A 171 -4.14 -17.08 1.94
CA LEU A 171 -5.10 -16.40 1.04
C LEU A 171 -4.62 -14.99 0.63
N HIS A 172 -3.48 -14.91 -0.04
CA HIS A 172 -2.86 -13.67 -0.45
C HIS A 172 -2.50 -13.74 -1.93
N ASN A 173 -2.73 -12.63 -2.63
CA ASN A 173 -2.43 -12.49 -4.05
C ASN A 173 -0.93 -12.32 -4.34
N SER A 174 -0.07 -12.61 -3.38
CA SER A 174 1.36 -12.31 -3.43
C SER A 174 2.18 -13.22 -4.36
N GLY A 175 1.63 -14.33 -4.84
CA GLY A 175 2.27 -15.10 -5.91
C GLY A 175 2.52 -14.20 -7.13
N MET A 176 1.61 -13.26 -7.37
CA MET A 176 1.75 -12.21 -8.37
C MET A 176 2.96 -11.30 -8.14
N TRP A 177 3.33 -11.09 -6.87
CA TRP A 177 4.36 -10.15 -6.47
C TRP A 177 5.78 -10.71 -6.64
N GLU A 178 5.97 -12.02 -6.77
CA GLU A 178 7.31 -12.60 -6.87
C GLU A 178 8.06 -12.10 -8.13
N ASP A 179 7.42 -12.19 -9.30
CA ASP A 179 8.01 -11.73 -10.56
C ASP A 179 8.13 -10.20 -10.60
N ILE A 180 7.12 -9.50 -10.06
CA ILE A 180 7.10 -8.04 -9.96
C ILE A 180 8.25 -7.57 -9.07
N GLY A 181 8.40 -8.14 -7.88
CA GLY A 181 9.39 -7.78 -6.88
C GLY A 181 10.81 -7.97 -7.39
N LYS A 182 11.10 -9.11 -8.05
CA LYS A 182 12.40 -9.34 -8.71
C LYS A 182 12.70 -8.29 -9.78
N ALA A 183 11.71 -7.94 -10.60
CA ALA A 183 11.87 -6.96 -11.66
C ALA A 183 12.07 -5.53 -11.10
N VAL A 184 11.29 -5.14 -10.08
CA VAL A 184 11.40 -3.84 -9.41
C VAL A 184 12.75 -3.72 -8.70
N GLN A 185 13.22 -4.77 -8.04
CA GLN A 185 14.53 -4.80 -7.39
C GLN A 185 15.67 -4.58 -8.39
N LYS A 186 15.64 -5.25 -9.56
CA LYS A 186 16.61 -5.02 -10.64
C LYS A 186 16.55 -3.59 -11.19
N GLY A 187 15.35 -3.01 -11.23
CA GLY A 187 15.12 -1.63 -11.70
C GLY A 187 15.64 -0.55 -10.76
N GLN A 188 15.83 -0.86 -9.47
CA GLN A 188 16.39 0.06 -8.49
C GLN A 188 17.92 0.14 -8.63
N THR A 189 18.43 1.27 -9.11
CA THR A 189 19.87 1.57 -8.93
C THR A 189 20.08 2.00 -7.48
N LYS A 190 21.07 1.41 -6.79
CA LYS A 190 21.39 1.72 -5.37
C LYS A 190 21.67 3.22 -5.09
N GLY A 191 21.91 4.04 -6.12
CA GLY A 191 22.08 5.50 -6.02
C GLY A 191 20.95 6.35 -6.62
N GLY A 192 19.90 5.74 -7.17
CA GLY A 192 18.83 6.46 -7.89
C GLY A 192 17.76 7.08 -7.00
N CYS A 193 17.64 6.66 -5.75
CA CYS A 193 16.60 7.16 -4.83
C CYS A 193 16.85 8.61 -4.36
N PHE A 194 18.04 9.19 -4.62
CA PHE A 194 18.41 10.52 -4.12
C PHE A 194 19.11 11.47 -5.12
N SER A 195 19.24 11.14 -6.41
CA SER A 195 20.22 11.82 -7.29
C SER A 195 19.69 12.59 -8.51
N HIS A 196 18.43 12.43 -8.95
CA HIS A 196 18.04 12.91 -10.29
C HIS A 196 16.84 13.86 -10.35
N TYR A 197 16.76 14.81 -9.42
CA TYR A 197 16.05 16.06 -9.69
C TYR A 197 17.04 17.22 -9.65
N PRO A 198 17.24 17.98 -10.76
CA PRO A 198 17.91 19.27 -10.66
C PRO A 198 17.06 20.17 -9.74
N PRO A 199 17.69 20.99 -8.88
CA PRO A 199 16.94 21.93 -8.05
C PRO A 199 16.09 22.81 -8.97
N LEU A 200 14.80 22.90 -8.67
CA LEU A 200 13.90 23.85 -9.30
C LEU A 200 14.55 25.22 -9.23
N ALA A 201 14.85 25.81 -10.39
CA ALA A 201 15.38 27.15 -10.47
C ALA A 201 14.42 28.09 -9.72
N SER A 202 14.89 28.66 -8.63
CA SER A 202 14.19 29.71 -7.90
C SER A 202 14.01 30.91 -8.83
N GLY A 203 12.81 31.09 -9.37
CA GLY A 203 12.61 32.13 -10.38
C GLY A 203 11.18 32.27 -10.87
N PHE A 204 10.21 32.43 -9.98
CA PHE A 204 9.02 33.21 -10.27
C PHE A 204 8.80 34.20 -9.12
N ARG A 205 9.16 35.46 -9.37
CA ARG A 205 8.54 36.64 -8.75
C ARG A 205 7.56 37.22 -9.74
#